data_AF-A0A8H7S684-F1
#
_entry.id   AF-A0A8H7S684-F1
#
_cell.length_a   1.000
_cell.length_b   1.000
_cell.length_c   1.000
_cell.angle_alpha   90.00
_cell.angle_beta   90.00
_cell.angle_gamma   90.00
#
_symmetry.space_group_name_H-M   'P 1'
#
loop_
_entity.id
_entity.type
_entity.pdbx_description
1 polymer ?
#
loop_
_entity_poly.entity_id
_entity_poly.type
_entity_poly.pdbx_seq_one_letter_code
_entity_poly.pdbx_strand_id
1 'polypeptide(L)'
;MFSSCHSFILDLGDEKIRKEFTQEELDEICRKNPHPLPPATPQLLDYVNGFINLTTIDELEKRVRKRMFDFDKEFILDWAQYSLQTVIRLFHSNFFPITDQTEGDMIRRIWNFIDYAFDNMKVDIRTGEMESAASAERRNEQRTENGRELHGHETGLLIKVVKGEISCTEVGKKDHGVAGSKETKELGLKVPKMLKDQLYNLSKVCPEKVENLVVVAFVMMANTCIWIKLGLKLRVVVMDNPSTYVCRINRTDPYYFPSTVVTVGNDFGAMLILISQVRELVDQTIKKLNEPYVLRSMSFANVVSPPTIILPCPPSPKLSPKKTSRLIPGL
;
A
#
# COMPACT_ATOMS: atom_id res chain seq x y z
N MET A 1 -11.49 19.92 -5.36
CA MET A 1 -12.22 18.81 -4.73
C MET A 1 -11.27 17.61 -4.71
N PHE A 2 -10.58 17.37 -3.58
CA PHE A 2 -9.62 16.28 -3.40
C PHE A 2 -10.24 15.21 -2.50
N SER A 3 -11.35 14.62 -2.93
CA SER A 3 -12.04 13.60 -2.14
C SER A 3 -12.25 12.36 -2.99
N SER A 4 -11.84 11.22 -2.45
CA SER A 4 -12.03 9.88 -3.01
C SER A 4 -13.51 9.52 -3.16
N CYS A 5 -14.43 10.21 -2.45
CA CYS A 5 -15.88 10.02 -2.56
C CYS A 5 -16.39 10.17 -4.01
N HIS A 6 -15.72 11.00 -4.82
CA HIS A 6 -16.03 11.17 -6.25
C HIS A 6 -15.95 9.84 -7.03
N SER A 7 -15.28 8.83 -6.51
CA SER A 7 -15.15 7.52 -7.16
C SER A 7 -15.85 6.42 -6.37
N PHE A 8 -16.85 6.72 -5.53
CA PHE A 8 -17.50 5.76 -4.62
C PHE A 8 -16.49 5.02 -3.74
N ILE A 9 -15.50 5.76 -3.23
CA ILE A 9 -14.50 5.25 -2.29
C ILE A 9 -14.69 5.98 -0.95
N LEU A 10 -15.05 5.24 0.09
CA LEU A 10 -15.17 5.73 1.46
C LEU A 10 -13.85 5.50 2.20
N ASP A 11 -13.10 6.57 2.49
CA ASP A 11 -11.93 6.52 3.38
C ASP A 11 -12.37 6.80 4.81
N LEU A 12 -12.43 5.75 5.62
CA LEU A 12 -12.87 5.83 7.03
C LEU A 12 -11.84 6.51 7.94
N GLY A 13 -10.64 6.76 7.44
CA GLY A 13 -9.64 7.56 8.14
C GLY A 13 -9.74 9.06 7.84
N ASP A 14 -10.51 9.49 6.82
CA ASP A 14 -10.71 10.91 6.51
C ASP A 14 -11.77 11.52 7.44
N GLU A 15 -11.35 12.43 8.32
CA GLU A 15 -12.25 13.11 9.25
C GLU A 15 -13.40 13.84 8.57
N LYS A 16 -13.21 14.34 7.33
CA LYS A 16 -14.28 15.01 6.60
C LYS A 16 -15.35 14.02 6.22
N ILE A 17 -14.97 12.85 5.71
CA ILE A 17 -15.91 11.79 5.35
C ILE A 17 -16.62 11.28 6.60
N ARG A 18 -15.88 11.03 7.70
CA ARG A 18 -16.47 10.55 8.95
C ARG A 18 -17.55 11.49 9.52
N LYS A 19 -17.39 12.81 9.36
CA LYS A 19 -18.35 13.82 9.84
C LYS A 19 -19.67 13.84 9.07
N GLU A 20 -19.71 13.22 7.89
CA GLU A 20 -20.95 13.10 7.08
C GLU A 20 -21.85 11.95 7.54
N PHE A 21 -21.41 11.12 8.48
CA PHE A 21 -22.14 9.93 8.96
C PHE A 21 -22.37 10.00 10.48
N THR A 22 -23.46 9.39 10.95
CA THR A 22 -23.65 9.14 12.38
C THR A 22 -22.70 8.05 12.89
N GLN A 23 -22.57 7.92 14.21
CA GLN A 23 -21.74 6.84 14.78
C GLN A 23 -22.33 5.47 14.47
N GLU A 24 -23.66 5.34 14.44
CA GLU A 24 -24.35 4.10 14.07
C GLU A 24 -24.10 3.72 12.61
N GLU A 25 -24.13 4.69 11.69
CA GLU A 25 -23.81 4.48 10.27
C GLU A 25 -22.34 4.09 10.08
N LEU A 26 -21.41 4.75 10.78
CA LEU A 26 -19.98 4.39 10.74
C LEU A 26 -19.74 2.96 11.25
N ASP A 27 -20.42 2.59 12.34
CA ASP A 27 -20.39 1.24 12.90
C ASP A 27 -20.92 0.21 11.90
N GLU A 28 -22.02 0.51 11.20
CA GLU A 28 -22.57 -0.34 10.14
C GLU A 28 -21.56 -0.51 8.99
N ILE A 29 -21.01 0.60 8.50
CA ILE A 29 -20.03 0.60 7.40
C ILE A 29 -18.78 -0.19 7.80
N CYS A 30 -18.31 -0.09 9.05
CA CYS A 30 -17.14 -0.83 9.54
C CYS A 30 -17.40 -2.33 9.67
N ARG A 31 -18.60 -2.74 10.15
CA ARG A 31 -18.94 -4.14 10.41
C ARG A 31 -19.40 -4.90 9.16
N LYS A 32 -19.72 -4.22 8.07
CA LYS A 32 -20.09 -4.87 6.80
C LYS A 32 -18.88 -5.58 6.18
N ASN A 33 -18.92 -6.92 6.09
CA ASN A 33 -17.89 -7.79 5.48
C ASN A 33 -16.45 -7.30 5.75
N PRO A 34 -15.98 -7.32 7.01
CA PRO A 34 -14.71 -6.71 7.38
C PRO A 34 -13.52 -7.59 6.95
N HIS A 35 -12.46 -6.94 6.49
CA HIS A 35 -11.15 -7.56 6.26
C HIS A 35 -10.10 -6.95 7.19
N PRO A 36 -10.13 -7.27 8.50
CA PRO A 36 -9.13 -6.77 9.43
C PRO A 36 -7.75 -7.33 9.09
N LEU A 37 -6.70 -6.63 9.52
CA LEU A 37 -5.36 -7.18 9.49
C LEU A 37 -5.31 -8.47 10.34
N PRO A 38 -4.88 -9.61 9.77
CA PRO A 38 -4.70 -10.85 10.53
C PRO A 38 -3.76 -10.64 11.73
N PRO A 39 -3.88 -11.42 12.81
CA PRO A 39 -2.94 -11.34 13.92
C PRO A 39 -1.53 -11.78 13.49
N ALA A 40 -0.50 -11.13 14.01
CA ALA A 40 0.88 -11.59 13.84
C ALA A 40 1.10 -12.92 14.56
N THR A 41 2.03 -13.74 14.07
CA THR A 41 2.32 -15.04 14.67
C THR A 41 2.97 -14.86 16.05
N PRO A 42 2.65 -15.72 17.04
CA PRO A 42 3.30 -15.66 18.36
C PRO A 42 4.82 -15.73 18.27
N GLN A 43 5.34 -16.53 17.34
CA GLN A 43 6.78 -16.67 17.09
C GLN A 43 7.43 -15.35 16.66
N LEU A 44 6.79 -14.60 15.76
CA LEU A 44 7.30 -13.29 15.34
C LEU A 44 7.24 -12.30 16.49
N LEU A 45 6.12 -12.26 17.23
CA LEU A 45 5.94 -11.40 18.40
C LEU A 45 7.04 -11.65 19.44
N ASP A 46 7.27 -12.91 19.82
CA ASP A 46 8.31 -13.30 20.76
C ASP A 46 9.71 -12.92 20.25
N TYR A 47 9.94 -13.09 18.95
CA TYR A 47 11.20 -12.72 18.32
C TYR A 47 11.46 -11.21 18.41
N VAL A 48 10.53 -10.37 17.96
CA VAL A 48 10.68 -8.90 17.94
C VAL A 48 10.67 -8.30 19.35
N ASN A 49 9.87 -8.84 20.27
CA ASN A 49 9.84 -8.40 21.67
C ASN A 49 11.20 -8.58 22.36
N GLY A 50 12.00 -9.55 21.90
CA GLY A 50 13.36 -9.76 22.37
C GLY A 50 14.37 -8.65 22.04
N PHE A 51 13.98 -7.62 21.29
CA PHE A 51 14.81 -6.47 20.93
C PHE A 51 14.41 -5.17 21.64
N ILE A 52 13.25 -5.12 22.32
CA ILE A 52 12.66 -3.89 22.88
C ILE A 52 13.61 -3.15 23.84
N ASN A 53 14.36 -3.88 24.65
CA ASN A 53 15.24 -3.30 25.68
C ASN A 53 16.70 -3.18 25.24
N LEU A 54 17.01 -3.47 23.97
CA LEU A 54 18.38 -3.38 23.45
C LEU A 54 18.64 -1.97 22.94
N THR A 55 19.69 -1.33 23.45
CA THR A 55 19.92 0.11 23.25
C THR A 55 21.20 0.42 22.48
N THR A 56 22.05 -0.59 22.28
CA THR A 56 23.32 -0.48 21.57
C THR A 56 23.35 -1.34 20.30
N ILE A 57 24.19 -0.95 19.34
CA ILE A 57 24.32 -1.69 18.08
C ILE A 57 24.88 -3.10 18.34
N ASP A 58 25.87 -3.22 19.24
CA ASP A 58 26.51 -4.49 19.59
C ASP A 58 25.50 -5.49 20.20
N GLU A 59 24.60 -5.01 21.06
CA GLU A 59 23.53 -5.83 21.64
C GLU A 59 22.57 -6.34 20.57
N LEU A 60 22.13 -5.45 19.67
CA LEU A 60 21.26 -5.80 18.54
C LEU A 60 21.94 -6.83 17.65
N GLU A 61 23.18 -6.58 17.23
CA GLU A 61 23.96 -7.47 16.36
C GLU A 61 24.15 -8.85 17.00
N LYS A 62 24.53 -8.89 18.27
CA LYS A 62 24.67 -10.15 19.03
C LYS A 62 23.36 -10.91 19.12
N ARG A 63 22.24 -10.21 19.35
CA ARG A 63 20.91 -10.83 19.44
C ARG A 63 20.43 -11.35 18.10
N VAL A 64 20.63 -10.58 17.03
CA VAL A 64 20.28 -10.98 15.66
C VAL A 64 21.10 -12.19 15.22
N ARG A 65 22.41 -12.23 15.51
CA ARG A 65 23.31 -13.33 15.10
C ARG A 65 23.25 -14.58 15.98
N LYS A 66 22.48 -14.56 17.07
CA LYS A 66 22.42 -15.65 18.06
C LYS A 66 22.01 -17.00 17.46
N ARG A 67 21.14 -16.99 16.45
CA ARG A 67 20.58 -18.17 15.77
C ARG A 67 20.32 -17.79 14.32
N MET A 68 20.54 -18.69 13.38
CA MET A 68 20.03 -18.55 12.01
C MET A 68 18.69 -19.28 11.88
N PHE A 69 17.75 -18.71 11.14
CA PHE A 69 16.47 -19.33 10.83
C PHE A 69 16.53 -20.00 9.45
N ASP A 70 15.75 -21.06 9.28
CA ASP A 70 15.65 -21.79 8.02
C ASP A 70 14.63 -21.09 7.12
N PHE A 71 15.02 -20.75 5.88
CA PHE A 71 14.18 -20.02 4.93
C PHE A 71 12.87 -20.75 4.62
N ASP A 72 12.90 -22.07 4.43
CA ASP A 72 11.73 -22.85 4.01
C ASP A 72 10.80 -23.15 5.20
N LYS A 73 11.37 -23.38 6.38
CA LYS A 73 10.63 -23.82 7.58
C LYS A 73 10.21 -22.68 8.50
N GLU A 74 11.01 -21.62 8.56
CA GLU A 74 10.89 -20.52 9.51
C GLU A 74 10.95 -19.15 8.80
N PHE A 75 10.47 -19.09 7.56
CA PHE A 75 10.53 -17.92 6.69
C PHE A 75 10.27 -16.58 7.39
N ILE A 76 9.21 -16.47 8.19
CA ILE A 76 8.85 -15.18 8.81
C ILE A 76 9.92 -14.70 9.82
N LEU A 77 10.61 -15.62 10.48
CA LEU A 77 11.70 -15.31 11.41
C LEU A 77 13.00 -15.05 10.65
N ASP A 78 13.25 -15.79 9.56
CA ASP A 78 14.38 -15.54 8.65
C ASP A 78 14.29 -14.15 8.02
N TRP A 79 13.14 -13.80 7.45
CA TRP A 79 12.85 -12.47 6.91
C TRP A 79 13.00 -11.37 7.96
N ALA A 80 12.42 -11.54 9.16
CA ALA A 80 12.52 -10.55 10.23
C ALA A 80 13.97 -10.37 10.69
N GLN A 81 14.73 -11.47 10.79
CA GLN A 81 16.15 -11.46 11.09
C GLN A 81 16.95 -10.70 10.04
N TYR A 82 16.76 -11.03 8.76
CA TYR A 82 17.46 -10.36 7.65
C TYR A 82 17.13 -8.86 7.63
N SER A 83 15.86 -8.51 7.85
CA SER A 83 15.40 -7.12 7.93
C SER A 83 16.06 -6.37 9.09
N LEU A 84 16.20 -6.97 10.27
CA LEU A 84 16.95 -6.34 11.37
C LEU A 84 18.44 -6.19 11.04
N GLN A 85 19.05 -7.14 10.34
CA GLN A 85 20.44 -7.02 9.88
C GLN A 85 20.62 -5.84 8.93
N THR A 86 19.68 -5.60 8.00
CA THR A 86 19.77 -4.44 7.10
C THR A 86 19.67 -3.13 7.87
N VAL A 87 18.77 -3.01 8.85
CA VAL A 87 18.65 -1.83 9.72
C VAL A 87 19.94 -1.59 10.52
N ILE A 88 20.49 -2.63 11.16
CA ILE A 88 21.75 -2.54 11.90
C ILE A 88 22.89 -2.02 11.01
N ARG A 89 22.96 -2.49 9.75
CA ARG A 89 23.95 -2.01 8.78
C ARG A 89 23.77 -0.53 8.43
N LEU A 90 22.53 -0.04 8.31
CA LEU A 90 22.26 1.39 8.07
C LEU A 90 22.84 2.25 9.20
N PHE A 91 22.65 1.83 10.46
CA PHE A 91 23.22 2.52 11.62
C PHE A 91 24.75 2.45 11.66
N HIS A 92 25.36 1.28 11.41
CA HIS A 92 26.82 1.19 11.31
C HIS A 92 27.42 2.11 10.23
N SER A 93 26.74 2.22 9.09
CA SER A 93 27.21 3.05 7.99
C SER A 93 26.94 4.55 8.17
N ASN A 94 26.30 4.96 9.27
CA ASN A 94 25.81 6.32 9.46
C ASN A 94 24.99 6.82 8.25
N PHE A 95 24.08 5.98 7.74
CA PHE A 95 23.27 6.29 6.56
C PHE A 95 22.31 7.47 6.77
N PHE A 96 22.00 7.77 8.03
CA PHE A 96 21.08 8.82 8.43
C PHE A 96 21.83 10.09 8.87
N PRO A 97 21.26 11.29 8.65
CA PRO A 97 19.92 11.55 8.11
C PRO A 97 19.82 11.39 6.58
N ILE A 98 18.60 11.19 6.07
CA ILE A 98 18.32 11.22 4.63
C ILE A 98 18.50 12.66 4.12
N THR A 99 19.33 12.82 3.09
CA THR A 99 19.70 14.08 2.43
C THR A 99 19.15 14.14 1.00
N ASP A 100 19.88 13.56 0.06
CA ASP A 100 19.72 13.66 -1.38
C ASP A 100 19.37 12.32 -2.04
N GLN A 101 19.13 11.29 -1.22
CA GLN A 101 18.78 9.95 -1.70
C GLN A 101 17.53 9.98 -2.59
N THR A 102 17.56 9.17 -3.66
CA THR A 102 16.43 9.01 -4.56
C THR A 102 15.30 8.18 -3.94
N GLU A 103 14.11 8.18 -4.55
CA GLU A 103 13.02 7.30 -4.09
C GLU A 103 13.44 5.83 -4.25
N GLY A 104 14.14 5.49 -5.34
CA GLY A 104 14.76 4.19 -5.55
C GLY A 104 15.83 3.84 -4.49
N ASP A 105 16.65 4.80 -4.05
CA ASP A 105 17.62 4.55 -2.97
C ASP A 105 16.92 4.22 -1.66
N MET A 106 15.84 4.95 -1.33
CA MET A 106 15.04 4.67 -0.14
C MET A 106 14.38 3.29 -0.22
N ILE A 107 13.78 2.94 -1.36
CA ILE A 107 13.17 1.62 -1.59
C ILE A 107 14.22 0.53 -1.33
N ARG A 108 15.39 0.64 -1.96
CA ARG A 108 16.42 -0.38 -1.93
C ARG A 108 17.15 -0.50 -0.58
N ARG A 109 17.37 0.61 0.13
CA ARG A 109 18.18 0.65 1.35
C ARG A 109 17.36 0.57 2.62
N ILE A 110 16.18 1.18 2.65
CA ILE A 110 15.35 1.37 3.85
C ILE A 110 14.14 0.46 3.81
N TRP A 111 13.40 0.48 2.69
CA TRP A 111 12.09 -0.17 2.56
C TRP A 111 12.15 -1.57 1.95
N ASN A 112 13.35 -2.11 1.74
CA ASN A 112 13.56 -3.40 1.09
C ASN A 112 12.93 -4.58 1.86
N PHE A 113 12.73 -4.44 3.18
CA PHE A 113 12.05 -5.45 3.98
C PHE A 113 10.58 -5.66 3.56
N ILE A 114 9.94 -4.68 2.90
CA ILE A 114 8.59 -4.84 2.36
C ILE A 114 8.61 -5.80 1.17
N ASP A 115 9.60 -5.69 0.28
CA ASP A 115 9.79 -6.56 -0.88
C ASP A 115 10.04 -8.01 -0.41
N TYR A 116 11.07 -8.19 0.41
CA TYR A 116 11.49 -9.50 0.90
C TYR A 116 10.46 -10.23 1.78
N ALA A 117 9.44 -9.53 2.29
CA ALA A 117 8.37 -10.17 3.06
C ALA A 117 7.59 -11.20 2.23
N PHE A 118 7.66 -11.11 0.90
CA PHE A 118 6.89 -11.94 -0.01
C PHE A 118 7.75 -12.95 -0.79
N ASP A 119 9.05 -13.08 -0.48
CA ASP A 119 10.00 -13.93 -1.24
C ASP A 119 9.61 -15.41 -1.31
N ASN A 120 8.90 -15.93 -0.31
CA ASN A 120 8.40 -17.31 -0.32
C ASN A 120 6.98 -17.45 -0.88
N MET A 121 6.39 -16.39 -1.43
CA MET A 121 5.06 -16.39 -2.03
C MET A 121 5.17 -16.46 -3.56
N LYS A 122 4.17 -17.06 -4.20
CA LYS A 122 4.10 -17.14 -5.68
C LYS A 122 3.52 -15.85 -6.26
N VAL A 123 4.26 -14.75 -6.11
CA VAL A 123 3.93 -13.42 -6.62
C VAL A 123 5.05 -12.89 -7.50
N ASP A 124 4.71 -12.02 -8.46
CA ASP A 124 5.69 -11.23 -9.20
C ASP A 124 5.79 -9.85 -8.56
N ILE A 125 6.96 -9.51 -8.01
CA ILE A 125 7.23 -8.21 -7.42
C ILE A 125 8.19 -7.47 -8.34
N ARG A 126 7.79 -6.26 -8.73
CA ARG A 126 8.59 -5.37 -9.56
C ARG A 126 8.83 -4.07 -8.83
N THR A 127 10.09 -3.69 -8.74
CA THR A 127 10.54 -2.42 -8.15
C THR A 127 11.07 -1.48 -9.24
N GLY A 128 11.04 -0.18 -8.97
CA GLY A 128 11.40 0.87 -9.92
C GLY A 128 10.19 1.72 -10.30
N GLU A 129 10.35 2.61 -11.28
CA GLU A 129 9.26 3.42 -11.84
C GLU A 129 8.33 2.50 -12.66
N MET A 130 7.42 1.81 -11.98
CA MET A 130 6.49 0.85 -12.57
C MET A 130 5.16 1.53 -12.87
N GLU A 131 4.50 1.16 -13.96
CA GLU A 131 3.14 1.62 -14.24
C GLU A 131 2.11 0.55 -13.87
N SER A 132 1.04 0.97 -13.18
CA SER A 132 -0.14 0.12 -12.97
C SER A 132 -0.87 -0.08 -14.29
N ALA A 133 -0.92 -1.34 -14.73
CA ALA A 133 -1.69 -1.77 -15.89
C ALA A 133 -3.18 -1.57 -15.66
N ALA A 134 -3.67 -1.75 -14.43
CA ALA A 134 -5.08 -1.53 -14.09
C ALA A 134 -5.49 -0.07 -14.29
N SER A 135 -4.65 0.87 -13.85
CA SER A 135 -4.88 2.29 -14.12
C SER A 135 -4.71 2.66 -15.59
N ALA A 136 -3.78 2.03 -16.32
CA ALA A 136 -3.63 2.24 -17.76
C ALA A 136 -4.86 1.76 -18.53
N GLU A 137 -5.36 0.55 -18.26
CA GLU A 137 -6.57 0.00 -18.87
C GLU A 137 -7.77 0.93 -18.70
N ARG A 138 -8.04 1.38 -17.46
CA ARG A 138 -9.12 2.34 -17.20
C ARG A 138 -8.95 3.63 -17.98
N ARG A 139 -7.74 4.20 -18.01
CA ARG A 139 -7.48 5.46 -18.73
C ARG A 139 -7.68 5.31 -20.24
N ASN A 140 -7.51 4.11 -20.77
CA ASN A 140 -7.65 3.79 -22.18
C ASN A 140 -8.97 3.11 -22.53
N GLU A 141 -9.93 2.97 -21.60
CA GLU A 141 -11.21 2.28 -21.83
C GLU A 141 -12.01 2.89 -22.99
N GLN A 142 -11.91 4.21 -23.17
CA GLN A 142 -12.58 4.96 -24.24
C GLN A 142 -11.62 5.33 -25.39
N ARG A 143 -10.44 4.70 -25.47
CA ARG A 143 -9.45 5.02 -26.51
C ARG A 143 -9.95 4.53 -27.87
N THR A 144 -9.92 5.42 -28.85
CA THR A 144 -10.17 5.08 -30.26
C THR A 144 -8.88 4.61 -30.94
N GLU A 145 -8.97 3.92 -32.08
CA GLU A 145 -7.81 3.35 -32.80
C GLU A 145 -6.69 4.37 -33.07
N ASN A 146 -7.05 5.63 -33.33
CA ASN A 146 -6.12 6.73 -33.61
C ASN A 146 -5.66 7.51 -32.35
N GLY A 147 -6.12 7.11 -31.16
CA GLY A 147 -5.78 7.77 -29.90
C GLY A 147 -4.43 7.31 -29.37
N ARG A 148 -3.61 8.26 -28.91
CA ARG A 148 -2.37 7.97 -28.17
C ARG A 148 -2.70 7.19 -26.91
N GLU A 149 -1.92 6.15 -26.63
CA GLU A 149 -2.02 5.38 -25.40
C GLU A 149 -1.67 6.27 -24.20
N LEU A 150 -2.54 6.23 -23.18
CA LEU A 150 -2.32 6.91 -21.92
C LEU A 150 -1.62 5.94 -20.95
N HIS A 151 -0.52 6.41 -20.37
CA HIS A 151 0.24 5.67 -19.37
C HIS A 151 -0.57 5.40 -18.09
N GLY A 152 -0.16 4.39 -17.32
CA GLY A 152 -0.74 4.08 -16.02
C GLY A 152 -0.45 5.15 -14.97
N HIS A 153 -0.86 4.89 -13.73
CA HIS A 153 -0.26 5.60 -12.60
C HIS A 153 1.07 4.92 -12.26
N GLU A 154 2.09 5.74 -12.04
CA GLU A 154 3.42 5.27 -11.66
C GLU A 154 3.47 4.94 -10.16
N THR A 155 4.16 3.85 -9.81
CA THR A 155 4.29 3.29 -8.47
C THR A 155 5.71 2.71 -8.28
N GLY A 156 6.28 2.80 -7.08
CA GLY A 156 7.68 2.41 -6.83
C GLY A 156 7.92 0.89 -6.70
N LEU A 157 6.86 0.16 -6.35
CA LEU A 157 6.83 -1.29 -6.14
C LEU A 157 5.41 -1.76 -6.40
N LEU A 158 5.28 -2.84 -7.17
CA LEU A 158 4.01 -3.39 -7.60
C LEU A 158 4.04 -4.91 -7.40
N ILE A 159 3.03 -5.45 -6.70
CA ILE A 159 2.88 -6.88 -6.49
C ILE A 159 1.76 -7.39 -7.39
N LYS A 160 2.06 -8.41 -8.19
CA LYS A 160 1.14 -9.03 -9.13
C LYS A 160 1.06 -10.53 -8.92
N VAL A 161 -0.11 -11.08 -9.25
CA VAL A 161 -0.29 -12.51 -9.52
C VAL A 161 -0.77 -12.68 -10.96
N VAL A 162 -0.83 -13.92 -11.44
CA VAL A 162 -1.32 -14.25 -12.79
C VAL A 162 -2.67 -13.59 -13.11
N LYS A 163 -3.53 -13.44 -12.09
CA LYS A 163 -4.89 -12.87 -12.23
C LYS A 163 -4.95 -11.35 -12.20
N GLY A 164 -3.88 -10.65 -11.83
CA GLY A 164 -3.87 -9.19 -11.77
C GLY A 164 -2.98 -8.60 -10.70
N GLU A 165 -3.02 -7.28 -10.59
CA GLU A 165 -2.28 -6.49 -9.60
C GLU A 165 -3.04 -6.53 -8.26
N ILE A 166 -2.32 -6.76 -7.15
CA ILE A 166 -2.91 -6.90 -5.81
C ILE A 166 -2.35 -5.90 -4.80
N SER A 167 -1.20 -5.28 -5.12
CA SER A 167 -0.62 -4.24 -4.29
C SER A 167 0.20 -3.24 -5.09
N CYS A 168 0.29 -2.02 -4.58
CA CYS A 168 1.14 -0.96 -5.11
C CYS A 168 1.84 -0.21 -3.97
N THR A 169 2.79 0.67 -4.31
CA THR A 169 3.45 1.54 -3.35
C THR A 169 3.56 2.98 -3.83
N GLU A 170 3.55 3.90 -2.89
CA GLU A 170 3.87 5.30 -3.16
C GLU A 170 5.04 5.70 -2.28
N VAL A 171 6.09 6.23 -2.88
CA VAL A 171 7.25 6.73 -2.15
C VAL A 171 7.35 8.23 -2.37
N GLY A 172 7.54 9.00 -1.30
CA GLY A 172 7.72 10.44 -1.39
C GLY A 172 8.96 10.94 -0.68
N LYS A 173 9.84 11.65 -1.40
CA LYS A 173 11.07 12.24 -0.81
C LYS A 173 10.84 13.36 0.20
N LYS A 174 9.76 14.13 0.02
CA LYS A 174 9.49 15.33 0.82
C LYS A 174 8.00 15.44 1.08
N ASP A 175 7.65 15.30 2.35
CA ASP A 175 6.39 15.78 2.88
C ASP A 175 6.74 16.82 3.96
N HIS A 176 6.25 18.04 3.81
CA HIS A 176 6.57 19.18 4.68
C HIS A 176 5.86 19.07 6.05
N GLY A 177 5.79 17.84 6.59
CA GLY A 177 5.04 17.50 7.80
C GLY A 177 3.58 17.92 7.69
N VAL A 178 3.06 18.56 8.74
CA VAL A 178 1.66 19.04 8.83
C VAL A 178 1.30 20.03 7.70
N ALA A 179 2.28 20.75 7.14
CA ALA A 179 2.07 21.66 6.02
C ALA A 179 2.27 20.99 4.64
N GLY A 180 2.70 19.72 4.62
CA GLY A 180 2.87 18.93 3.43
C GLY A 180 1.53 18.55 2.82
N SER A 181 1.41 18.72 1.50
CA SER A 181 0.23 18.27 0.74
C SER A 181 0.50 17.04 -0.11
N LYS A 182 1.75 16.52 -0.13
CA LYS A 182 2.10 15.36 -0.96
C LYS A 182 1.37 14.15 -0.41
N GLU A 183 1.60 13.78 0.85
CA GLU A 183 0.93 12.63 1.46
C GLU A 183 -0.60 12.75 1.38
N THR A 184 -1.16 13.93 1.68
CA THR A 184 -2.61 14.15 1.59
C THR A 184 -3.17 13.93 0.18
N LYS A 185 -2.44 14.33 -0.86
CA LYS A 185 -2.86 14.11 -2.26
C LYS A 185 -2.73 12.64 -2.66
N GLU A 186 -1.65 11.99 -2.24
CA GLU A 186 -1.42 10.58 -2.54
C GLU A 186 -2.48 9.70 -1.87
N LEU A 187 -2.69 9.87 -0.56
CA LEU A 187 -3.69 9.15 0.22
C LEU A 187 -5.13 9.55 -0.13
N GLY A 188 -5.37 10.80 -0.53
CA GLY A 188 -6.72 11.30 -0.79
C GLY A 188 -7.23 11.06 -2.22
N LEU A 189 -6.35 10.70 -3.17
CA LEU A 189 -6.75 10.55 -4.57
C LEU A 189 -5.98 9.51 -5.37
N LYS A 190 -4.65 9.60 -5.48
CA LYS A 190 -3.86 8.75 -6.40
C LYS A 190 -3.92 7.29 -5.97
N VAL A 191 -3.56 7.00 -4.73
CA VAL A 191 -3.52 5.64 -4.16
C VAL A 191 -4.93 5.04 -4.11
N PRO A 192 -5.97 5.72 -3.57
CA PRO A 192 -7.34 5.21 -3.64
C PRO A 192 -7.81 4.84 -5.04
N LYS A 193 -7.55 5.70 -6.04
CA LYS A 193 -7.95 5.40 -7.42
C LYS A 193 -7.20 4.19 -7.98
N MET A 194 -5.89 4.11 -7.75
CA MET A 194 -5.08 2.98 -8.23
C MET A 194 -5.56 1.67 -7.59
N LEU A 195 -5.77 1.64 -6.28
CA LEU A 195 -6.32 0.47 -5.59
C LEU A 195 -7.70 0.07 -6.15
N LYS A 196 -8.59 1.05 -6.38
CA LYS A 196 -9.90 0.75 -6.95
C LYS A 196 -9.80 0.20 -8.37
N ASP A 197 -8.87 0.70 -9.19
CA ASP A 197 -8.62 0.18 -10.54
C ASP A 197 -8.12 -1.29 -10.47
N GLN A 198 -7.22 -1.59 -9.54
CA GLN A 198 -6.73 -2.96 -9.30
C GLN A 198 -7.84 -3.90 -8.85
N LEU A 199 -8.64 -3.50 -7.86
CA LEU A 199 -9.77 -4.28 -7.36
C LEU A 199 -10.85 -4.47 -8.43
N TYR A 200 -11.11 -3.45 -9.24
CA TYR A 200 -12.02 -3.52 -10.38
C TYR A 200 -11.56 -4.58 -11.39
N ASN A 201 -10.27 -4.60 -11.75
CA ASN A 201 -9.74 -5.61 -12.66
C ASN A 201 -9.83 -7.02 -12.08
N LEU A 202 -9.51 -7.21 -10.80
CA LEU A 202 -9.69 -8.51 -10.14
C LEU A 202 -11.16 -8.94 -10.12
N SER A 203 -12.10 -8.01 -9.97
CA SER A 203 -13.54 -8.29 -10.01
C SER A 203 -14.02 -8.80 -11.38
N LYS A 204 -13.35 -8.43 -12.47
CA LYS A 204 -13.65 -8.99 -13.80
C LYS A 204 -13.21 -10.44 -13.93
N VAL A 205 -12.11 -10.80 -13.24
CA VAL A 205 -11.51 -12.14 -13.31
C VAL A 205 -12.20 -13.11 -12.35
N CYS A 206 -12.66 -12.65 -11.19
CA CYS A 206 -13.35 -13.46 -10.19
C CYS A 206 -14.57 -12.70 -9.61
N PRO A 207 -15.62 -12.46 -10.44
CA PRO A 207 -16.77 -11.65 -10.05
C PRO A 207 -17.53 -12.22 -8.85
N GLU A 208 -17.61 -13.55 -8.74
CA GLU A 208 -18.31 -14.24 -7.65
C GLU A 208 -17.61 -14.15 -6.29
N LYS A 209 -16.38 -13.63 -6.25
CA LYS A 209 -15.56 -13.53 -5.02
C LYS A 209 -15.19 -12.10 -4.65
N VAL A 210 -15.68 -11.09 -5.38
CA VAL A 210 -15.25 -9.69 -5.23
C VAL A 210 -15.30 -9.17 -3.79
N GLU A 211 -16.31 -9.59 -3.02
CA GLU A 211 -16.47 -9.19 -1.62
C GLU A 211 -15.43 -9.80 -0.67
N ASN A 212 -14.66 -10.80 -1.12
CA ASN A 212 -13.58 -11.46 -0.38
C ASN A 212 -12.19 -11.04 -0.87
N LEU A 213 -12.13 -10.11 -1.83
CA LEU A 213 -10.87 -9.63 -2.39
C LEU A 213 -10.48 -8.32 -1.70
N VAL A 214 -9.19 -8.23 -1.36
CA VAL A 214 -8.59 -6.99 -0.90
C VAL A 214 -7.34 -6.65 -1.68
N VAL A 215 -7.11 -5.36 -1.86
CA VAL A 215 -5.88 -4.81 -2.45
C VAL A 215 -5.22 -3.87 -1.45
N VAL A 216 -3.90 -3.83 -1.43
CA VAL A 216 -3.14 -3.12 -0.39
C VAL A 216 -2.13 -2.14 -0.99
N ALA A 217 -1.96 -0.97 -0.38
CA ALA A 217 -0.89 -0.05 -0.73
C ALA A 217 0.03 0.26 0.45
N PHE A 218 1.33 0.35 0.18
CA PHE A 218 2.31 0.88 1.12
C PHE A 218 2.66 2.32 0.73
N VAL A 219 2.35 3.26 1.62
CA VAL A 219 2.64 4.69 1.42
C VAL A 219 3.79 5.08 2.34
N MET A 220 4.94 5.35 1.72
CA MET A 220 6.22 5.61 2.38
C MET A 220 6.65 7.05 2.13
N MET A 221 6.86 7.82 3.18
CA MET A 221 7.21 9.24 3.06
C MET A 221 8.49 9.52 3.85
N ALA A 222 9.42 10.24 3.23
CA ALA A 222 10.49 10.91 3.94
C ALA A 222 10.02 12.32 4.31
N ASN A 223 9.84 12.55 5.62
CA ASN A 223 9.66 13.89 6.15
C ASN A 223 11.04 14.48 6.45
N THR A 224 11.33 15.60 5.80
CA THR A 224 12.42 16.49 6.18
C THR A 224 11.83 17.64 7.02
N CYS A 225 11.34 17.34 8.22
CA CYS A 225 10.97 18.39 9.17
C CYS A 225 12.21 18.74 10.00
N ILE A 226 12.57 20.04 10.04
CA ILE A 226 13.73 20.58 10.78
C ILE A 226 13.72 20.15 12.27
N TRP A 227 12.54 19.85 12.82
CA TRP A 227 12.35 19.52 14.23
C TRP A 227 12.29 18.01 14.55
N ILE A 228 12.05 17.15 13.54
CA ILE A 228 11.98 15.69 13.71
C ILE A 228 13.18 15.11 12.97
N LYS A 229 14.24 14.78 13.72
CA LYS A 229 15.39 14.04 13.19
C LYS A 229 14.88 12.67 12.73
N LEU A 230 14.79 12.48 11.41
CA LEU A 230 14.29 11.29 10.70
C LEU A 230 12.77 11.04 10.79
N GLY A 231 11.99 11.63 9.89
CA GLY A 231 10.57 11.30 9.77
C GLY A 231 10.27 10.38 8.59
N LEU A 232 10.91 9.20 8.54
CA LEU A 232 10.57 8.16 7.58
C LEU A 232 9.30 7.45 8.06
N LYS A 233 8.21 7.63 7.33
CA LYS A 233 6.85 7.25 7.73
C LYS A 233 6.31 6.21 6.77
N LEU A 234 5.74 5.14 7.33
CA LEU A 234 5.02 4.09 6.63
C LEU A 234 3.55 4.13 7.04
N ARG A 235 2.66 4.10 6.05
CA ARG A 235 1.24 3.79 6.23
C ARG A 235 0.86 2.66 5.30
N VAL A 236 -0.01 1.78 5.78
CA VAL A 236 -0.66 0.77 4.95
C VAL A 236 -2.09 1.21 4.71
N VAL A 237 -2.51 1.11 3.45
CA VAL A 237 -3.87 1.36 3.00
C VAL A 237 -4.43 0.04 2.48
N VAL A 238 -5.56 -0.40 3.00
CA VAL A 238 -6.28 -1.59 2.56
C VAL A 238 -7.58 -1.14 1.94
N MET A 239 -7.86 -1.60 0.71
CA MET A 239 -9.14 -1.41 0.06
C MET A 239 -9.87 -2.73 -0.14
N ASP A 240 -11.16 -2.73 0.20
CA ASP A 240 -12.09 -3.81 -0.05
C ASP A 240 -13.42 -3.32 -0.65
N ASN A 241 -14.27 -4.27 -1.03
CA ASN A 241 -15.63 -4.01 -1.53
C ASN A 241 -16.68 -4.63 -0.60
N PRO A 242 -17.07 -3.94 0.48
CA PRO A 242 -18.05 -4.48 1.44
C PRO A 242 -19.46 -4.60 0.85
N SER A 243 -19.75 -3.85 -0.23
CA SER A 243 -21.06 -3.89 -0.89
C SER A 243 -21.02 -3.28 -2.29
N THR A 244 -21.63 -3.99 -3.25
CA THR A 244 -21.99 -3.50 -4.59
C THR A 244 -20.91 -2.67 -5.28
N TYR A 245 -21.10 -1.36 -5.38
CA TYR A 245 -20.26 -0.40 -6.13
C TYR A 245 -19.38 0.47 -5.22
N VAL A 246 -19.48 0.32 -3.89
CA VAL A 246 -18.78 1.14 -2.91
C VAL A 246 -17.53 0.42 -2.44
N CYS A 247 -16.37 1.02 -2.70
CA CYS A 247 -15.12 0.57 -2.11
C CYS A 247 -14.90 1.25 -0.77
N ARG A 248 -14.37 0.52 0.20
CA ARG A 248 -14.00 1.06 1.51
C ARG A 248 -12.48 1.03 1.63
N ILE A 249 -11.92 2.08 2.20
CA ILE A 249 -10.52 2.18 2.57
C ILE A 249 -10.41 2.20 4.09
N ASN A 250 -9.53 1.35 4.59
CA ASN A 250 -8.97 1.43 5.94
C ASN A 250 -7.48 1.76 5.82
N ARG A 251 -7.00 2.67 6.67
CA ARG A 251 -5.59 3.05 6.71
C ARG A 251 -5.05 2.95 8.12
N THR A 252 -3.81 2.50 8.26
CA THR A 252 -3.15 2.47 9.56
C THR A 252 -2.78 3.87 10.00
N ASP A 253 -2.58 4.01 11.32
CA ASP A 253 -1.78 5.08 11.87
C ASP A 253 -0.35 5.07 11.28
N PRO A 254 0.37 6.20 11.33
CA PRO A 254 1.70 6.27 10.77
C PRO A 254 2.70 5.52 11.65
N TYR A 255 3.44 4.58 11.06
CA TYR A 255 4.59 3.93 11.69
C TYR A 255 5.86 4.64 11.25
N TYR A 256 6.77 4.88 12.19
CA TYR A 256 8.01 5.58 11.91
C TYR A 256 9.18 4.60 11.89
N PHE A 257 10.04 4.72 10.89
CA PHE A 257 11.29 3.99 10.85
C PHE A 257 12.20 4.50 12.00
N PRO A 258 12.97 3.62 12.67
CA PRO A 258 13.79 4.04 13.80
C PRO A 258 14.78 5.14 13.42
N SER A 259 14.78 6.22 14.19
CA SER A 259 15.71 7.35 14.03
C SER A 259 16.99 7.16 14.84
N THR A 260 16.99 6.28 15.82
CA THR A 260 18.12 5.95 16.67
C THR A 260 18.17 4.46 16.96
N VAL A 261 19.33 3.98 17.36
CA VAL A 261 19.56 2.57 17.75
C VAL A 261 18.61 2.13 18.87
N VAL A 262 18.35 3.03 19.82
CA VAL A 262 17.48 2.79 20.98
C VAL A 262 16.04 2.47 20.57
N THR A 263 15.57 3.02 19.46
CA THR A 263 14.18 2.81 19.03
C THR A 263 14.01 1.66 18.04
N VAL A 264 15.09 0.99 17.60
CA VAL A 264 15.02 -0.14 16.66
C VAL A 264 14.09 -1.24 17.16
N GLY A 265 14.21 -1.65 18.42
CA GLY A 265 13.41 -2.74 18.97
C GLY A 265 11.90 -2.47 18.92
N ASN A 266 11.48 -1.25 19.27
CA ASN A 266 10.06 -0.87 19.28
C ASN A 266 9.56 -0.47 17.89
N ASP A 267 10.19 0.53 17.29
CA ASP A 267 9.71 1.16 16.05
C ASP A 267 9.78 0.18 14.88
N PHE A 268 10.95 -0.43 14.66
CA PHE A 268 11.11 -1.38 13.56
C PHE A 268 10.43 -2.71 13.85
N GLY A 269 10.43 -3.17 15.10
CA GLY A 269 9.65 -4.34 15.52
C GLY A 269 8.16 -4.21 15.19
N ALA A 270 7.57 -3.04 15.47
CA ALA A 270 6.18 -2.75 15.13
C ALA A 270 5.92 -2.74 13.61
N MET A 271 6.89 -2.25 12.83
CA MET A 271 6.79 -2.30 11.36
C MET A 271 6.89 -3.72 10.81
N LEU A 272 7.76 -4.58 11.36
CA LEU A 272 7.84 -5.99 10.97
C LEU A 272 6.53 -6.73 11.29
N ILE A 273 5.93 -6.45 12.45
CA ILE A 273 4.59 -6.95 12.80
C ILE A 273 3.60 -6.51 11.73
N LEU A 274 3.49 -5.21 11.44
CA LEU A 274 2.54 -4.70 10.45
C LEU A 274 2.71 -5.36 9.08
N ILE A 275 3.93 -5.42 8.55
CA ILE A 275 4.18 -6.03 7.24
C ILE A 275 3.84 -7.53 7.24
N SER A 276 4.10 -8.27 8.33
CA SER A 276 3.70 -9.68 8.44
C SER A 276 2.19 -9.88 8.37
N GLN A 277 1.42 -8.97 8.97
CA GLN A 277 -0.05 -9.02 8.95
C GLN A 277 -0.58 -8.70 7.55
N VAL A 278 -0.01 -7.69 6.89
CA VAL A 278 -0.37 -7.34 5.50
C VAL A 278 -0.02 -8.49 4.55
N ARG A 279 1.13 -9.13 4.73
CA ARG A 279 1.54 -10.30 3.96
C ARG A 279 0.51 -11.42 4.08
N GLU A 280 0.05 -11.74 5.30
CA GLU A 280 -0.99 -12.75 5.52
C GLU A 280 -2.32 -12.36 4.86
N LEU A 281 -2.71 -11.08 4.92
CA LEU A 281 -3.90 -10.58 4.26
C LEU A 281 -3.81 -10.75 2.72
N VAL A 282 -2.66 -10.44 2.13
CA VAL A 282 -2.39 -10.64 0.70
C VAL A 282 -2.44 -12.13 0.35
N ASP A 283 -1.86 -13.00 1.16
CA ASP A 283 -1.90 -14.46 0.94
C ASP A 283 -3.34 -15.01 0.97
N GLN A 284 -4.19 -14.49 1.86
CA GLN A 284 -5.61 -14.83 1.90
C GLN A 284 -6.32 -14.41 0.60
N THR A 285 -6.09 -13.20 0.09
CA THR A 285 -6.61 -12.77 -1.22
C THR A 285 -6.15 -13.70 -2.33
N ILE A 286 -4.86 -14.08 -2.36
CA ILE A 286 -4.31 -14.96 -3.40
C ILE A 286 -4.96 -16.35 -3.32
N LYS A 287 -5.16 -16.90 -2.12
CA LYS A 287 -5.89 -18.16 -1.92
C LYS A 287 -7.31 -18.06 -2.49
N LYS A 288 -8.04 -16.98 -2.20
CA LYS A 288 -9.39 -16.73 -2.75
C LYS A 288 -9.39 -16.62 -4.27
N LEU A 289 -8.43 -15.89 -4.81
CA LEU A 289 -8.23 -15.81 -6.25
C LEU A 289 -7.99 -17.19 -6.86
N ASN A 290 -7.24 -18.08 -6.21
CA ASN A 290 -6.92 -19.41 -6.75
C ASN A 290 -7.94 -20.51 -6.46
N GLU A 291 -8.96 -20.24 -5.63
CA GLU A 291 -10.04 -21.20 -5.38
C GLU A 291 -10.74 -21.60 -6.70
N PRO A 292 -11.07 -22.89 -6.91
CA PRO A 292 -11.81 -23.35 -8.09
C PRO A 292 -13.15 -22.62 -8.23
N TYR A 293 -13.67 -22.55 -9.46
CA TYR A 293 -15.00 -22.05 -9.75
C TYR A 293 -15.78 -23.08 -10.56
N VAL A 294 -17.11 -23.00 -10.49
CA VAL A 294 -18.00 -23.90 -11.22
C VAL A 294 -17.95 -23.54 -12.71
N LEU A 295 -17.50 -24.50 -13.53
CA LEU A 295 -17.56 -24.36 -14.98
C LEU A 295 -19.02 -24.32 -15.43
N ARG A 296 -19.38 -23.32 -16.24
CA ARG A 296 -20.71 -23.21 -16.85
C ARG A 296 -20.57 -23.28 -18.36
N SER A 297 -21.57 -23.87 -19.03
CA SER A 297 -21.63 -23.85 -20.48
C SER A 297 -21.73 -22.40 -20.96
N MET A 298 -20.83 -22.01 -21.86
CA MET A 298 -20.90 -20.70 -22.48
C MET A 298 -21.95 -20.72 -23.59
N SER A 299 -22.83 -19.72 -23.59
CA SER A 299 -23.84 -19.50 -24.61
C SER A 299 -23.70 -18.07 -25.10
N PHE A 300 -23.63 -17.87 -26.42
CA PHE A 300 -23.65 -16.54 -27.03
C PHE A 300 -24.94 -15.75 -26.71
N ALA A 301 -25.99 -16.42 -26.25
CA ALA A 301 -27.29 -15.81 -25.95
C ALA A 301 -27.43 -15.31 -24.50
N ASN A 302 -26.53 -15.69 -23.58
CA ASN A 302 -26.64 -15.38 -22.15
C ASN A 302 -25.34 -14.78 -21.59
N VAL A 303 -24.87 -13.66 -22.16
CA VAL A 303 -23.90 -12.80 -21.45
C VAL A 303 -24.68 -11.96 -20.44
N VAL A 304 -25.20 -12.63 -19.40
CA VAL A 304 -25.72 -11.90 -18.24
C VAL A 304 -24.48 -11.42 -17.48
N SER A 305 -24.24 -10.11 -17.55
CA SER A 305 -23.20 -9.43 -16.76
C SER A 305 -23.34 -9.90 -15.31
N PRO A 306 -22.27 -10.41 -14.67
CA PRO A 306 -22.35 -10.85 -13.29
C PRO A 306 -22.92 -9.73 -12.42
N PRO A 307 -23.87 -10.03 -11.52
CA PRO A 307 -24.34 -9.03 -10.59
C PRO A 307 -23.20 -8.72 -9.62
N THR A 308 -22.89 -7.42 -9.51
CA THR A 308 -21.85 -6.74 -8.71
C THR A 308 -20.64 -6.27 -9.52
N ILE A 309 -20.81 -5.13 -10.20
CA ILE A 309 -19.75 -4.45 -10.95
C ILE A 309 -19.27 -3.29 -10.09
N ILE A 310 -18.08 -3.44 -9.49
CA ILE A 310 -17.32 -2.26 -9.04
C ILE A 310 -17.25 -1.32 -10.23
N LEU A 311 -17.74 -0.09 -10.10
CA LEU A 311 -17.70 0.85 -11.21
C LEU A 311 -16.27 1.37 -11.40
N PRO A 312 -15.77 1.52 -12.64
CA PRO A 312 -14.44 2.09 -12.87
C PRO A 312 -14.34 3.51 -12.30
N CYS A 313 -13.14 3.92 -11.88
CA CYS A 313 -12.94 5.30 -11.43
C CYS A 313 -13.19 6.29 -12.58
N PRO A 314 -13.93 7.38 -12.36
CA PRO A 314 -14.07 8.41 -13.38
C PRO A 314 -12.72 9.05 -13.73
N PRO A 315 -12.60 9.62 -14.95
CA PRO A 315 -11.39 10.33 -15.37
C PRO A 315 -10.99 11.38 -14.33
N SER A 316 -9.69 11.57 -14.14
CA SER A 316 -9.21 12.66 -13.29
C SER A 316 -9.62 14.00 -13.91
N PRO A 317 -10.14 14.97 -13.12
CA PRO A 317 -10.52 16.27 -13.63
C PRO A 317 -9.35 16.90 -14.40
N LYS A 318 -9.59 17.36 -15.63
CA LYS A 318 -8.60 18.16 -16.36
C LYS A 318 -8.40 19.45 -15.56
N LEU A 319 -7.17 19.74 -15.14
CA LEU A 319 -6.84 21.05 -14.59
C LEU A 319 -7.29 22.09 -15.63
N SER A 320 -8.12 23.04 -15.20
CA SER A 320 -8.43 24.18 -16.04
C SER A 320 -7.10 24.83 -16.46
N PRO A 321 -6.95 25.24 -17.73
CA PRO A 321 -5.74 25.94 -18.15
C PRO A 321 -5.54 27.10 -17.18
N LYS A 322 -4.33 27.18 -16.57
CA LYS A 322 -3.94 28.32 -15.76
C LYS A 322 -4.30 29.56 -16.57
N LYS A 323 -5.21 30.40 -16.07
CA LYS A 323 -5.43 31.73 -16.64
C LYS A 323 -4.06 32.40 -16.59
N THR A 324 -3.37 32.42 -17.73
CA THR A 324 -2.25 33.33 -17.93
C THR A 324 -2.86 34.71 -17.81
N SER A 325 -2.72 35.33 -16.65
CA SER A 325 -2.87 36.76 -16.50
C SER A 325 -1.82 37.39 -17.41
N ARG A 326 -2.19 37.66 -18.66
CA ARG A 326 -1.46 38.64 -19.47
C ARG A 326 -1.69 39.95 -18.73
N LEU A 327 -0.69 40.36 -17.97
CA LEU A 327 -0.52 41.76 -17.60
C LEU A 327 -0.53 42.52 -18.93
N ILE A 328 -1.57 43.30 -19.16
CA ILE A 328 -1.57 44.31 -20.22
C ILE A 328 -0.55 45.35 -19.75
N PRO A 329 0.57 45.56 -20.46
CA PRO A 329 1.49 46.62 -20.11
C PRO A 329 0.89 47.94 -20.58
N GLY A 330 0.68 48.87 -19.64
CA GLY A 330 0.56 50.30 -19.90
C GLY A 330 -0.76 50.78 -20.49
N LEU A 331 -1.61 51.36 -19.63
CA LEU A 331 -2.39 52.56 -19.90
C LEU A 331 -2.45 53.40 -18.62
#